data_AF-A0A2P5K823-F1
#
_entry.id   AF-A0A2P5K823-F1
#
_cell.length_a   1.000
_cell.length_b   1.000
_cell.length_c   1.000
_cell.angle_alpha   90.00
_cell.angle_beta   90.00
_cell.angle_gamma   90.00
#
_symmetry.space_group_name_H-M   'P 1'
#
loop_
_entity.id
_entity.type
_entity.pdbx_description
1 polymer ?
#
loop_
_entity_poly.entity_id
_entity_poly.type
_entity_poly.pdbx_seq_one_letter_code
_entity_poly.pdbx_strand_id
1 'polypeptide(L)' 'MLTYLMMALSNWFENAERRRREAYLAQSADIFELERRIRALEHNGYRSF' A
#
# COMPACT_ATOMS: atom_id res chain seq x y z
N MET A 1 -22.87 -16.33 -1.61
CA MET A 1 -22.77 -15.49 -2.83
C MET A 1 -22.25 -14.10 -2.51
N LEU A 2 -22.91 -13.31 -1.64
CA LEU A 2 -22.43 -11.99 -1.21
C LEU A 2 -21.04 -12.01 -0.55
N THR A 3 -20.76 -13.02 0.29
CA THR A 3 -19.45 -13.23 0.92
C THR A 3 -18.31 -13.44 -0.10
N TYR A 4 -18.57 -14.19 -1.17
CA TYR A 4 -17.59 -14.38 -2.26
C TYR A 4 -17.32 -13.07 -3.00
N LEU A 5 -18.35 -12.26 -3.24
CA LEU A 5 -18.18 -10.94 -3.85
C LEU A 5 -17.34 -10.01 -2.95
N MET A 6 -17.62 -9.97 -1.65
CA MET A 6 -16.85 -9.19 -0.69
C MET A 6 -15.39 -9.65 -0.62
N MET A 7 -15.15 -10.96 -0.62
CA MET A 7 -13.79 -11.52 -0.62
C MET A 7 -13.02 -11.14 -1.89
N ALA A 8 -13.67 -11.23 -3.06
CA ALA A 8 -13.07 -10.83 -4.33
C ALA A 8 -12.73 -9.33 -4.34
N LEU A 9 -13.62 -8.48 -3.82
CA LEU A 9 -13.40 -7.04 -3.72
C LEU A 9 -12.27 -6.70 -2.74
N SER A 10 -12.21 -7.35 -1.57
CA SER A 10 -11.12 -7.16 -0.62
C SER A 10 -9.77 -7.55 -1.22
N ASN A 11 -9.69 -8.72 -1.87
CA ASN A 11 -8.45 -9.15 -2.54
C ASN A 11 -8.05 -8.20 -3.67
N TRP A 12 -9.02 -7.69 -4.43
CA TRP A 12 -8.75 -6.72 -5.48
C TRP A 12 -8.26 -5.39 -4.91
N PHE A 13 -8.87 -4.91 -3.84
CA PHE A 13 -8.48 -3.68 -3.17
C PHE A 13 -7.08 -3.79 -2.56
N GLU A 14 -6.77 -4.90 -1.89
CA GLU A 14 -5.44 -5.16 -1.34
C GLU A 14 -4.37 -5.17 -2.45
N ASN A 15 -4.66 -5.83 -3.58
CA ASN A 15 -3.76 -5.84 -4.73
C ASN A 15 -3.60 -4.44 -5.36
N ALA A 16 -4.67 -3.67 -5.47
CA ALA A 16 -4.62 -2.30 -5.98
C ALA A 16 -3.81 -1.38 -5.05
N GLU A 17 -4.01 -1.51 -3.74
CA GLU A 17 -3.31 -0.71 -2.73
C GLU A 17 -1.83 -1.09 -2.62
N ARG A 18 -1.50 -2.38 -2.78
CA ARG A 18 -0.12 -2.84 -2.91
C ARG A 18 0.55 -2.19 -4.13
N ARG A 19 -0.09 -2.22 -5.30
CA ARG A 19 0.45 -1.60 -6.53
C ARG A 19 0.65 -0.09 -6.38
N ARG A 20 -0.25 0.62 -5.71
CA ARG A 20 -0.10 2.06 -5.43
C ARG A 20 1.12 2.33 -4.55
N ARG A 21 1.31 1.55 -3.49
CA ARG A 21 2.48 1.67 -2.61
C ARG A 21 3.77 1.38 -3.36
N GLU A 22 3.81 0.32 -4.15
CA GLU A 22 4.97 -0.03 -4.98
C GLU A 22 5.30 1.07 -6.00
N ALA A 23 4.29 1.62 -6.69
CA ALA A 23 4.49 2.72 -7.63
C ALA A 23 5.02 4.00 -6.94
N TYR A 24 4.52 4.31 -5.74
CA TYR A 24 5.02 5.43 -4.95
C TYR A 24 6.48 5.26 -4.50
N LEU A 25 6.86 4.04 -4.12
CA LEU A 25 8.24 3.70 -3.76
C LEU A 25 9.15 3.68 -5.00
N ALA A 26 8.68 3.16 -6.13
CA ALA A 26 9.43 3.11 -7.39
C ALA A 26 9.72 4.50 -7.98
N GLN A 27 8.97 5.53 -7.60
CA GLN A 27 9.23 6.93 -7.96
C GLN A 27 10.33 7.59 -7.12
N SER A 28 11.04 6.86 -6.25
CA SER A 28 12.18 7.39 -5.51
C SER A 28 13.40 7.55 -6.44
N ALA A 29 14.08 8.69 -6.33
CA ALA A 29 15.28 8.96 -7.12
C ALA A 29 16.53 8.27 -6.55
N ASP A 30 16.56 8.07 -5.22
CA ASP A 30 17.67 7.45 -4.50
C ASP A 30 17.19 6.64 -3.29
N ILE A 31 18.14 5.94 -2.65
CA ILE A 31 17.87 5.06 -1.51
C ILE A 31 17.43 5.81 -0.25
N PHE A 32 17.89 7.04 -0.03
CA PHE A 32 17.49 7.85 1.13
C PHE A 32 16.05 8.35 0.99
N GLU A 33 15.66 8.73 -0.23
CA GLU A 33 14.28 9.06 -0.56
C GLU A 33 13.38 7.84 -0.44
N LEU A 34 13.82 6.67 -0.89
CA LEU A 34 13.09 5.42 -0.71
C LEU A 34 12.82 5.16 0.78
N GLU A 35 13.85 5.22 1.64
CA GLU A 35 13.69 5.05 3.08
C GLU A 35 12.75 6.08 3.71
N ARG A 36 12.85 7.35 3.30
CA ARG A 36 11.96 8.41 3.78
C ARG A 36 10.51 8.11 3.43
N ARG A 37 10.26 7.64 2.20
CA ARG A 37 8.92 7.27 1.72
C ARG A 37 8.38 6.02 2.42
N ILE A 38 9.22 5.03 2.68
CA ILE A 38 8.86 3.83 3.46
C ILE A 38 8.45 4.25 4.89
N ARG A 39 9.27 5.04 5.58
CA ARG A 39 8.96 5.52 6.94
C ARG A 39 7.67 6.35 6.98
N ALA A 40 7.40 7.15 5.94
CA ALA A 40 6.15 7.88 5.83
C ALA A 40 4.93 6.95 5.66
N LEU A 41 5.06 5.87 4.90
CA LEU A 41 4.01 4.85 4.76
C LEU A 41 3.79 4.07 6.06
N GLU A 42 4.86 3.70 6.77
CA GLU A 42 4.79 3.04 8.07
C GLU A 42 4.10 3.93 9.12
N HIS A 43 4.49 5.21 9.21
CA HIS A 43 3.91 6.14 10.16
C HIS A 43 2.42 6.41 9.90
N ASN A 44 2.02 6.49 8.63
CA ASN A 44 0.61 6.64 8.25
C ASN A 44 -0.19 5.35 8.44
N GLY A 45 0.42 4.18 8.24
CA GLY A 45 -0.20 2.88 8.47
C GLY A 45 -0.42 2.56 9.95
N TYR A 46 0.44 3.05 10.85
CA TYR A 46 0.35 2.80 12.30
C TYR A 46 -0.71 3.62 13.04
N ARG A 47 -1.37 4.58 12.38
CA ARG A 47 -2.44 5.41 13.00
C ARG A 47 -3.82 4.74 13.06
N SER A 48 -3.94 3.48 12.65
CA SER A 48 -5.23 2.75 12.59
C SER A 48 -5.24 1.47 13.42
N PHE A 49 -4.62 1.48 14.60
CA PHE A 49 -4.84 0.49 15.66
C PHE A 49 -5.18 1.19 16.98
#